data_AF-A0A562XM30-F1
#
_entry.id   AF-A0A562XM30-F1
#
_cell.length_a   1.000
_cell.length_b   1.000
_cell.length_c   1.000
_cell.angle_alpha   90.00
_cell.angle_beta   90.00
_cell.angle_gamma   90.00
#
_symmetry.space_group_name_H-M   'P 1'
#
loop_
_entity.id
_entity.type
_entity.pdbx_description
1 polymer ?
#
loop_
_entity_poly.entity_id
_entity_poly.type
_entity_poly.pdbx_seq_one_letter_code
_entity_poly.pdbx_strand_id
1 'polypeptide(L)' 'MNEIKELFSQIGRDDVNESMEGLLSSGIIDSMDIMALAAVIEKRYKKPLRAEFITKESFESFASLKDMIDKAMR' A
#
# COMPACT_ATOMS: atom_id res chain seq x y z
N MET A 1 -11.20 2.59 -1.62
CA MET A 1 -11.02 1.13 -1.69
C MET A 1 -10.65 0.67 -3.10
N ASN A 2 -11.39 1.07 -4.14
CA ASN A 2 -11.01 0.80 -5.54
C ASN A 2 -9.56 1.22 -5.88
N GLU A 3 -9.14 2.40 -5.44
CA GLU A 3 -7.78 2.87 -5.69
C GLU A 3 -6.70 1.95 -5.10
N ILE A 4 -6.88 1.48 -3.86
CA ILE A 4 -5.91 0.59 -3.20
C ILE A 4 -5.85 -0.75 -3.93
N LYS A 5 -7.01 -1.27 -4.34
CA LYS A 5 -7.08 -2.47 -5.18
C LYS A 5 -6.31 -2.32 -6.49
N GLU A 6 -6.42 -1.17 -7.15
CA GLU A 6 -5.66 -0.88 -8.37
C GLU A 6 -4.15 -0.75 -8.13
N LEU A 7 -3.71 -0.28 -6.95
CA LEU A 7 -2.29 -0.25 -6.61
C LEU A 7 -1.73 -1.68 -6.52
N PHE A 8 -2.45 -2.58 -5.84
CA PHE A 8 -2.08 -3.99 -5.76
C PHE A 8 -2.07 -4.69 -7.12
N SER A 9 -3.09 -4.44 -7.95
CA SER A 9 -3.14 -4.98 -9.32
C SER A 9 -1.93 -4.56 -10.17
N GLN A 10 -1.47 -3.31 -10.04
CA GLN A 10 -0.29 -2.80 -10.76
C GLN A 10 1.03 -3.47 -10.35
N ILE A 11 1.08 -4.10 -9.18
CA ILE A 11 2.24 -4.86 -8.73
C ILE A 11 2.04 -6.38 -8.86
N GLY A 12 0.98 -6.81 -9.56
CA GLY A 12 0.70 -8.23 -9.80
C GLY A 12 0.08 -8.96 -8.61
N ARG A 13 -0.52 -8.23 -7.66
CA ARG A 13 -1.15 -8.75 -6.44
C ARG A 13 -2.68 -8.67 -6.49
N ASP A 14 -3.25 -9.18 -7.59
CA ASP A 14 -4.71 -9.24 -7.78
C ASP A 14 -5.43 -10.16 -6.78
N ASP A 15 -4.67 -11.02 -6.08
CA ASP A 15 -5.14 -11.88 -5.01
C ASP A 15 -5.53 -11.11 -3.73
N VAL A 16 -4.95 -9.92 -3.53
CA VAL A 16 -5.18 -9.09 -2.34
C VAL A 16 -6.46 -8.28 -2.47
N ASN A 17 -7.29 -8.28 -1.44
CA ASN A 17 -8.55 -7.55 -1.43
C ASN A 17 -8.87 -6.89 -0.08
N GLU A 18 -9.93 -6.08 -0.07
CA GLU A 18 -10.30 -5.21 1.05
C GLU A 18 -10.82 -5.92 2.31
N SER A 19 -11.16 -7.21 2.23
CA SER A 19 -11.56 -7.99 3.41
C SER A 19 -10.37 -8.68 4.09
N MET A 20 -9.19 -8.64 3.47
CA MET A 20 -7.97 -9.16 4.07
C MET A 20 -7.40 -8.16 5.08
N GLU A 21 -7.06 -8.67 6.24
CA GLU A 21 -6.45 -7.94 7.34
C GLU A 21 -5.10 -8.59 7.68
N GLY A 22 -4.24 -7.83 8.34
CA GLY A 22 -2.92 -8.32 8.72
C GLY A 22 -2.03 -8.57 7.51
N LEU A 23 -2.09 -7.74 6.46
CA LEU A 23 -1.45 -8.04 5.17
C LEU A 23 0.06 -8.32 5.33
N LEU A 24 0.78 -7.43 6.02
CA LEU A 24 2.20 -7.62 6.29
C LEU A 24 2.43 -8.64 7.41
N SER A 25 1.72 -8.51 8.53
CA SER A 25 1.92 -9.37 9.71
C SER A 25 1.60 -10.85 9.47
N SER A 26 0.66 -11.15 8.56
CA SER A 26 0.29 -12.52 8.15
C SER A 26 1.14 -13.04 6.98
N GLY A 27 2.07 -12.24 6.47
CA GLY A 27 2.91 -12.59 5.33
C GLY A 27 2.16 -12.69 4.00
N ILE A 28 0.99 -12.04 3.89
CA ILE A 28 0.26 -11.93 2.62
C ILE A 28 1.10 -11.08 1.66
N ILE A 29 1.69 -9.99 2.16
CA ILE A 29 2.63 -9.16 1.43
C ILE A 29 3.98 -9.15 2.16
N ASP A 30 5.04 -8.86 1.42
CA ASP A 30 6.40 -8.80 1.97
C ASP A 30 7.10 -7.44 1.70
N SER A 31 8.40 -7.37 2.01
CA SER A 31 9.20 -6.17 1.78
C SER A 31 9.33 -5.78 0.30
N MET A 32 9.29 -6.74 -0.63
CA MET A 32 9.34 -6.45 -2.07
C MET A 32 8.02 -5.83 -2.53
N ASP A 33 6.89 -6.36 -2.05
CA ASP A 33 5.57 -5.78 -2.31
C ASP A 33 5.48 -4.34 -1.78
N ILE A 34 6.00 -4.07 -0.57
CA ILE A 34 6.04 -2.71 0.00
C ILE A 34 6.83 -1.76 -0.90
N MET A 35 8.00 -2.17 -1.38
CA MET A 35 8.82 -1.35 -2.29
C MET A 35 8.09 -1.09 -3.62
N ALA A 36 7.42 -2.11 -4.17
CA ALA A 36 6.65 -1.98 -5.40
C ALA A 36 5.44 -1.05 -5.21
N LEU A 37 4.69 -1.19 -4.09
CA LEU A 37 3.59 -0.31 -3.71
C LEU A 37 4.04 1.14 -3.58
N ALA A 38 5.16 1.39 -2.90
CA ALA A 38 5.72 2.72 -2.76
C ALA A 38 5.99 3.34 -4.14
N ALA A 39 6.64 2.60 -5.05
CA ALA A 39 6.94 3.08 -6.40
C ALA A 39 5.68 3.41 -7.22
N VAL A 40 4.63 2.56 -7.16
CA VAL A 40 3.38 2.84 -7.90
C VAL A 40 2.57 4.00 -7.29
N ILE A 41 2.61 4.16 -5.96
CA ILE A 41 2.03 5.31 -5.26
C ILE A 41 2.72 6.60 -5.71
N GLU A 42 4.04 6.63 -5.70
CA GLU A 42 4.82 7.81 -6.12
C GLU A 42 4.54 8.18 -7.58
N LYS A 43 4.48 7.18 -8.47
CA LYS A 43 4.15 7.37 -9.89
C LYS A 43 2.74 7.94 -10.07
N ARG A 44 1.76 7.46 -9.32
CA ARG A 44 0.36 7.90 -9.39
C ARG A 44 0.20 9.35 -8.92
N TYR A 45 0.80 9.70 -7.79
CA TYR A 45 0.66 11.01 -7.16
C TYR A 45 1.70 12.03 -7.64
N LYS A 46 2.70 11.61 -8.41
CA LYS A 46 3.83 12.44 -8.88
C LYS A 46 4.56 13.13 -7.73
N LYS A 47 4.63 12.48 -6.56
CA LYS A 47 5.22 12.97 -5.32
C LYS A 47 5.91 11.82 -4.60
N PRO A 48 7.11 12.02 -4.02
CA PRO A 48 7.79 10.97 -3.27
C PRO A 48 7.01 10.58 -2.00
N LEU A 49 7.00 9.30 -1.66
CA LEU A 49 6.44 8.78 -0.43
C LEU A 49 7.53 8.82 0.65
N ARG A 50 7.42 9.77 1.58
CA ARG A 50 8.44 9.95 2.62
C ARG A 50 8.51 8.71 3.51
N ALA A 51 9.73 8.29 3.85
CA ALA A 51 9.99 7.09 4.63
C ALA A 51 9.29 7.06 6.01
N GLU A 52 8.97 8.22 6.58
CA GLU A 52 8.20 8.34 7.84
C GLU A 52 6.78 7.76 7.74
N PHE A 53 6.21 7.65 6.54
CA PHE A 53 4.91 7.03 6.31
C PHE A 53 5.01 5.52 6.04
N ILE A 54 6.21 4.99 5.78
CA ILE A 54 6.42 3.57 5.46
C ILE A 54 6.63 2.81 6.77
N THR A 55 5.54 2.63 7.52
CA THR A 55 5.54 1.88 8.79
C THR A 55 4.80 0.56 8.63
N LYS A 56 5.05 -0.43 9.50
CA LYS A 56 4.37 -1.74 9.43
C LYS A 56 2.85 -1.57 9.44
N GLU A 57 2.36 -0.70 10.31
CA GLU A 57 0.93 -0.43 10.53
C GLU A 57 0.25 0.10 9.28
N SER A 58 1.00 0.83 8.43
CA SER A 58 0.48 1.41 7.19
C SER A 58 0.19 0.35 6.11
N PHE A 59 0.68 -0.88 6.30
CA PHE A 59 0.56 -1.98 5.36
C PHE A 59 -0.19 -3.19 5.96
N GLU A 60 -1.02 -2.99 6.98
CA GLU A 60 -1.78 -4.09 7.59
C GLU A 60 -3.15 -4.30 6.92
N SER A 61 -3.69 -3.30 6.23
CA SER A 61 -5.01 -3.36 5.60
C SER A 61 -5.20 -2.30 4.53
N PHE A 62 -6.28 -2.40 3.75
CA PHE A 62 -6.62 -1.35 2.79
C PHE A 62 -6.95 -0.02 3.47
N ALA A 63 -7.54 -0.06 4.67
CA ALA A 63 -7.87 1.13 5.44
C ALA A 63 -6.60 1.86 5.92
N SER A 64 -5.63 1.12 6.46
CA SER A 64 -4.36 1.69 6.91
C SER A 64 -3.53 2.26 5.74
N LEU A 65 -3.46 1.55 4.61
CA LEU A 65 -2.83 2.06 3.38
C LEU A 65 -3.48 3.36 2.90
N LYS A 66 -4.82 3.41 2.91
CA LYS A 66 -5.53 4.62 2.50
C LYS A 66 -5.23 5.79 3.43
N ASP A 67 -5.24 5.58 4.75
CA ASP A 67 -4.92 6.62 5.73
C ASP A 67 -3.47 7.14 5.56
N MET A 68 -2.51 6.24 5.32
CA MET A 68 -1.12 6.59 4.98
C MET A 68 -1.06 7.49 3.74
N ILE A 69 -1.70 7.09 2.64
CA ILE A 69 -1.71 7.86 1.37
C ILE A 69 -2.38 9.22 1.58
N ASP A 70 -3.53 9.27 2.26
CA ASP A 70 -4.25 10.52 2.53
C ASP A 70 -3.41 11.50 3.37
N LYS A 71 -2.54 11.00 4.26
CA LYS A 71 -1.60 11.83 5.04
C LYS A 71 -0.38 12.25 4.23
N ALA A 72 0.20 11.34 3.45
CA ALA A 72 1.44 11.57 2.71
C ALA A 72 1.25 12.45 1.45
N MET A 73 0.09 12.35 0.81
CA MET A 73 -0.19 12.96 -0.50
C MET A 73 -1.08 14.20 -0.45
N ARG A 74 -1.53 14.61 0.73
CA ARG A 74 -1.93 16.00 0.97
C ARG A 74 -0.75 16.95 0.77
#